data_AF-A0A2E1KEW8-F1
#
_entry.id   AF-A0A2E1KEW8-F1
#
_cell.length_a   1.000
_cell.length_b   1.000
_cell.length_c   1.000
_cell.angle_alpha   90.00
_cell.angle_beta   90.00
_cell.angle_gamma   90.00
#
_symmetry.space_group_name_H-M   'P 1'
#
loop_
_entity.id
_entity.type
_entity.pdbx_description
1 polymer ?
#
loop_
_entity_poly.entity_id
_entity_poly.type
_entity_poly.pdbx_seq_one_letter_code
_entity_poly.pdbx_strand_id
1 'polypeptide(L)'
;MSKWHQFSRKRSTIAPLVVILWLLAGSSGAQSTNFLRATYPELATLFNAFDLTHAQAFEEIMTINENQYAQSARDQLEEHLSMMANMTMQDMMSSGMNHGGGMHMGMNMSGPYGDLEIEARIGLRKTMQGQHTEEAASRAFSGSSILDSRTAQVLSRGRDFENTVLAIYLDESINDKLDALDTAIDNYLSDDAHSVASSPKDSGFILTHPQATAFKTAFPRLSAFQWTQQWLQLASIEAIIREHVDSQFDNGIPIALERFWNKIGSAGGMTMFPAPTELPMTPAIAPDLYSQS
;
A
#
# COMPACT_ATOMS: atom_id res chain seq x y z
N MET A 1 13.48 26.69 -35.39
CA MET A 1 13.74 27.19 -34.01
C MET A 1 12.81 26.44 -33.06
N SER A 2 13.18 26.06 -31.83
CA SER A 2 14.48 26.11 -31.15
C SER A 2 14.38 25.36 -29.81
N LYS A 3 15.22 24.33 -29.58
CA LYS A 3 15.48 23.67 -28.27
C LYS A 3 14.24 22.92 -27.71
N TRP A 4 14.33 21.71 -27.14
CA TRP A 4 15.36 21.17 -26.26
C TRP A 4 15.75 19.73 -26.63
N HIS A 5 16.94 19.57 -27.21
CA HIS A 5 17.71 18.32 -27.19
C HIS A 5 19.16 18.67 -26.85
N GLN A 6 19.89 17.69 -26.32
CA GLN A 6 21.25 17.76 -25.77
C GLN A 6 21.37 18.36 -24.36
N PHE A 7 21.57 17.47 -23.38
CA PHE A 7 22.86 17.46 -22.70
C PHE A 7 23.40 16.02 -22.65
N SER A 8 24.48 15.77 -23.38
CA SER A 8 25.27 14.55 -23.24
C SER A 8 26.23 14.69 -22.04
N ARG A 9 26.45 13.61 -21.28
CA ARG A 9 27.74 13.40 -20.62
C ARG A 9 28.39 12.11 -21.12
N LYS A 10 29.72 12.20 -21.29
CA LYS A 10 30.52 11.26 -22.07
C LYS A 10 30.99 10.11 -21.20
N ARG A 11 31.13 8.93 -21.81
CA ARG A 11 32.00 7.86 -21.30
C ARG A 11 33.43 8.40 -21.16
N SER A 12 34.08 8.12 -20.03
CA SER A 12 35.51 8.33 -19.85
C SER A 12 36.11 7.11 -19.14
N THR A 13 36.80 6.26 -19.90
CA THR A 13 37.52 5.10 -19.38
C THR A 13 38.92 5.49 -18.91
N ILE A 14 39.17 5.38 -17.60
CA ILE A 14 40.52 5.21 -17.04
C ILE A 14 40.45 4.11 -15.97
N ALA A 15 41.36 3.15 -16.05
CA ALA A 15 41.68 2.13 -15.05
C ALA A 15 43.22 2.17 -14.82
N PRO A 16 43.82 1.56 -13.79
CA PRO A 16 43.29 0.55 -12.86
C PRO A 16 43.65 0.75 -11.35
N LEU A 17 43.43 -0.31 -10.53
CA LEU A 17 43.85 -0.51 -9.11
C LEU A 17 43.15 0.41 -8.07
N VAL A 18 42.36 -0.12 -7.12
CA VAL A 18 42.77 -0.97 -5.98
C VAL A 18 41.60 -1.90 -5.52
N VAL A 19 41.93 -2.97 -4.78
CA VAL A 19 41.05 -4.04 -4.27
C VAL A 19 40.23 -3.57 -3.03
N ILE A 20 39.27 -4.40 -2.56
CA ILE A 20 38.46 -4.29 -1.31
C ILE A 20 37.16 -3.47 -1.56
N LEU A 21 35.93 -3.95 -1.33
CA LEU A 21 35.43 -5.16 -0.64
C LEU A 21 34.13 -5.67 -1.33
N TRP A 22 33.98 -6.97 -1.57
CA TRP A 22 32.67 -7.58 -1.92
C TRP A 22 31.92 -7.96 -0.63
N LEU A 23 31.30 -6.96 0.02
CA LEU A 23 30.37 -7.03 1.15
C LEU A 23 29.64 -5.67 1.19
N LEU A 24 28.30 -5.55 1.19
CA LEU A 24 27.22 -6.54 1.20
C LEU A 24 26.16 -6.17 0.15
N ALA A 25 25.70 -7.15 -0.63
CA ALA A 25 24.45 -7.08 -1.37
C ALA A 25 23.54 -8.19 -0.84
N GLY A 26 22.80 -7.90 0.24
CA GLY A 26 21.98 -8.91 0.94
C GLY A 26 21.53 -8.58 2.36
N SER A 27 21.77 -7.38 2.89
CA SER A 27 21.41 -7.01 4.28
C SER A 27 20.57 -5.74 4.44
N SER A 28 20.27 -5.00 3.36
CA SER A 28 19.59 -3.69 3.44
C SER A 28 18.23 -3.77 4.14
N GLY A 29 17.43 -4.80 3.84
CA GLY A 29 16.14 -5.06 4.50
C GLY A 29 16.23 -5.50 5.96
N ALA A 30 17.39 -5.98 6.43
CA ALA A 30 17.62 -6.35 7.83
C ALA A 30 18.27 -5.19 8.63
N GLN A 31 18.89 -4.21 7.97
CA GLN A 31 19.38 -3.01 8.64
C GLN A 31 18.26 -1.96 8.81
N SER A 32 17.37 -1.83 7.83
CA SER A 32 16.23 -0.91 7.87
C SER A 32 15.26 -1.17 9.03
N THR A 33 14.91 -2.44 9.23
CA THR A 33 14.03 -2.92 10.31
C THR A 33 14.63 -2.72 11.70
N ASN A 34 15.96 -2.81 11.82
CA ASN A 34 16.66 -2.59 13.09
C ASN A 34 16.59 -1.13 13.54
N PHE A 35 16.81 -0.16 12.64
CA PHE A 35 16.62 1.27 12.96
C PHE A 35 15.15 1.59 13.26
N LEU A 36 14.22 1.10 12.43
CA LEU A 36 12.78 1.30 12.65
C LEU A 36 12.33 0.70 14.00
N ARG A 37 12.79 -0.49 14.38
CA ARG A 37 12.44 -1.12 15.67
C ARG A 37 13.09 -0.43 16.85
N ALA A 38 14.31 0.11 16.70
CA ALA A 38 14.98 0.86 17.76
C ALA A 38 14.25 2.17 18.09
N THR A 39 13.77 2.89 17.08
CA THR A 39 13.12 4.20 17.26
C THR A 39 11.59 4.09 17.44
N TYR A 40 10.92 3.21 16.68
CA TYR A 40 9.47 3.05 16.66
C TYR A 40 9.04 1.57 16.71
N PRO A 41 9.21 0.87 17.85
CA PRO A 41 9.00 -0.58 17.96
C PRO A 41 7.55 -1.05 17.67
N GLU A 42 6.54 -0.24 17.99
CA GLU A 42 5.14 -0.53 17.64
C GLU A 42 4.93 -0.51 16.11
N LEU A 43 5.49 0.50 15.44
CA LEU A 43 5.40 0.65 13.99
C LEU A 43 6.11 -0.49 13.27
N ALA A 44 7.30 -0.89 13.73
CA ALA A 44 8.01 -2.06 13.22
C ALA A 44 7.19 -3.37 13.40
N THR A 45 6.43 -3.49 14.50
CA THR A 45 5.56 -4.65 14.73
C THR A 45 4.38 -4.66 13.76
N LEU A 46 3.72 -3.51 13.56
CA LEU A 46 2.62 -3.36 12.59
C LEU A 46 3.09 -3.57 11.15
N PHE A 47 4.29 -3.12 10.80
CA PHE A 47 4.88 -3.31 9.46
C PHE A 47 5.23 -4.76 9.16
N ASN A 48 5.74 -5.52 10.14
CA ASN A 48 5.89 -6.96 9.99
C ASN A 48 4.52 -7.64 9.83
N ALA A 49 3.52 -7.23 10.62
CA ALA A 49 2.20 -7.83 10.58
C ALA A 49 1.45 -7.55 9.26
N PHE A 50 1.68 -6.39 8.63
CA PHE A 50 1.07 -6.03 7.35
C PHE A 50 1.29 -7.11 6.29
N ASP A 51 2.53 -7.51 6.04
CA ASP A 51 2.88 -8.44 4.96
C ASP A 51 2.15 -9.78 5.13
N LEU A 52 2.07 -10.28 6.38
CA LEU A 52 1.28 -11.47 6.71
C LEU A 52 -0.22 -11.26 6.50
N THR A 53 -0.79 -10.15 6.94
CA THR A 53 -2.22 -9.88 6.73
C THR A 53 -2.57 -9.64 5.26
N HIS A 54 -1.65 -9.13 4.45
CA HIS A 54 -1.86 -8.89 3.03
C HIS A 54 -1.83 -10.23 2.28
N ALA A 55 -0.85 -11.09 2.56
CA ALA A 55 -0.84 -12.48 2.07
C ALA A 55 -2.11 -13.26 2.50
N GLN A 56 -2.45 -13.23 3.80
CA GLN A 56 -3.64 -13.89 4.34
C GLN A 56 -4.92 -13.34 3.70
N ALA A 57 -5.03 -12.06 3.35
CA ALA A 57 -6.24 -11.53 2.73
C ALA A 57 -6.55 -12.18 1.36
N PHE A 58 -5.54 -12.60 0.60
CA PHE A 58 -5.77 -13.38 -0.63
C PHE A 58 -6.31 -14.79 -0.32
N GLU A 59 -5.84 -15.41 0.77
CA GLU A 59 -6.33 -16.71 1.26
C GLU A 59 -7.78 -16.63 1.77
N GLU A 60 -8.13 -15.58 2.51
CA GLU A 60 -9.51 -15.31 2.95
C GLU A 60 -10.44 -15.03 1.75
N ILE A 61 -10.01 -14.22 0.78
CA ILE A 61 -10.77 -13.97 -0.46
C ILE A 61 -11.04 -15.27 -1.22
N MET A 62 -10.04 -16.14 -1.36
CA MET A 62 -10.23 -17.44 -2.01
C MET A 62 -11.19 -18.33 -1.20
N THR A 63 -11.02 -18.40 0.12
CA THR A 63 -11.89 -19.16 1.03
C THR A 63 -13.36 -18.73 0.92
N ILE A 64 -13.63 -17.43 0.84
CA ILE A 64 -14.98 -16.88 0.62
C ILE A 64 -15.51 -17.22 -0.77
N ASN A 65 -14.66 -17.15 -1.80
CA ASN A 65 -15.03 -17.46 -3.19
C ASN A 65 -15.30 -18.96 -3.42
N GLU A 66 -14.62 -19.86 -2.70
CA GLU A 66 -14.85 -21.31 -2.75
C GLU A 66 -16.04 -21.75 -1.90
N ASN A 67 -16.48 -20.92 -0.94
CA ASN A 67 -17.60 -21.25 -0.06
C ASN A 67 -18.91 -21.41 -0.85
N GLN A 68 -19.54 -22.58 -0.72
CA GLN A 68 -20.80 -22.91 -1.41
C GLN A 68 -21.96 -22.01 -0.97
N TYR A 69 -22.02 -21.61 0.31
CA TYR A 69 -23.07 -20.74 0.83
C TYR A 69 -23.01 -19.32 0.25
N ALA A 70 -21.85 -18.90 -0.24
CA ALA A 70 -21.67 -17.60 -0.90
C ALA A 70 -22.03 -17.59 -2.39
N GLN A 71 -22.49 -18.72 -2.98
CA GLN A 71 -22.79 -18.79 -4.42
C GLN A 71 -23.83 -17.73 -4.86
N SER A 72 -25.00 -17.66 -4.21
CA SER A 72 -26.04 -16.68 -4.54
C SER A 72 -25.53 -15.22 -4.41
N ALA A 73 -24.64 -14.95 -3.46
CA ALA A 73 -24.02 -13.64 -3.30
C ALA A 73 -22.99 -13.33 -4.39
N ARG A 74 -22.25 -14.33 -4.89
CA ARG A 74 -21.37 -14.19 -6.07
C ARG A 74 -22.17 -13.93 -7.34
N ASP A 75 -23.23 -14.70 -7.58
CA ASP A 75 -24.06 -14.57 -8.78
C ASP A 75 -24.71 -13.16 -8.85
N GLN A 76 -25.22 -12.66 -7.72
CA GLN A 76 -25.76 -11.28 -7.60
C GLN A 76 -24.68 -10.21 -7.77
N LEU A 77 -23.48 -10.43 -7.23
CA LEU A 77 -22.34 -9.53 -7.40
C LEU A 77 -21.88 -9.47 -8.86
N GLU A 78 -21.86 -10.59 -9.57
CA GLU A 78 -21.52 -10.65 -11.00
C GLU A 78 -22.55 -9.89 -11.84
N GLU A 79 -23.85 -10.10 -11.59
CA GLU A 79 -24.92 -9.33 -12.24
C GLU A 79 -24.77 -7.82 -11.99
N HIS A 80 -24.50 -7.42 -10.74
CA HIS A 80 -24.28 -6.02 -10.38
C HIS A 80 -23.03 -5.40 -11.02
N LEU A 81 -21.90 -6.12 -11.04
CA LEU A 81 -20.66 -5.66 -11.70
C LEU A 81 -20.85 -5.55 -13.22
N SER A 82 -21.53 -6.52 -13.84
CA SER A 82 -21.87 -6.51 -15.26
C SER A 82 -22.81 -5.36 -15.62
N MET A 83 -23.81 -5.07 -14.76
CA MET A 83 -24.69 -3.91 -14.92
C MET A 83 -23.91 -2.59 -14.86
N MET A 84 -23.05 -2.40 -13.84
CA MET A 84 -22.21 -1.20 -13.71
C MET A 84 -21.24 -1.02 -14.89
N ALA A 85 -20.64 -2.11 -15.39
CA ALA A 85 -19.71 -2.05 -16.53
C ALA A 85 -20.39 -1.66 -17.86
N ASN A 86 -21.70 -1.88 -17.99
CA ASN A 86 -22.47 -1.60 -19.21
C ASN A 86 -23.33 -0.31 -19.13
N MET A 87 -23.51 0.27 -17.94
CA MET A 87 -24.28 1.51 -17.75
C MET A 87 -23.45 2.74 -18.12
N THR A 88 -24.05 3.70 -18.84
CA THR A 88 -23.38 4.99 -19.06
C THR A 88 -23.38 5.83 -17.77
N MET A 89 -22.48 6.82 -17.69
CA MET A 89 -22.50 7.81 -16.60
C MET A 89 -23.86 8.52 -16.47
N GLN A 90 -24.57 8.73 -17.58
CA GLN A 90 -25.89 9.35 -17.57
C GLN A 90 -26.95 8.39 -17.01
N ASP A 91 -26.86 7.09 -17.31
CA ASP A 91 -27.75 6.07 -16.76
C ASP A 91 -27.51 5.89 -15.25
N MET A 92 -26.25 5.84 -14.80
CA MET A 92 -25.87 5.82 -13.37
C MET A 92 -26.48 7.01 -12.59
N MET A 93 -26.40 8.22 -13.16
CA MET A 93 -27.02 9.41 -12.58
C MET A 93 -28.56 9.29 -12.54
N SER A 94 -29.17 8.71 -13.57
CA SER A 94 -30.63 8.58 -13.68
C SER A 94 -31.24 7.49 -12.78
N SER A 95 -30.51 6.40 -12.51
CA SER A 95 -30.92 5.31 -11.62
C SER A 95 -30.84 5.67 -10.13
N GLY A 96 -30.56 6.94 -9.78
CA GLY A 96 -30.43 7.40 -8.41
C GLY A 96 -29.17 6.91 -7.68
N MET A 97 -28.27 6.20 -8.35
CA MET A 97 -27.02 5.67 -7.77
C MET A 97 -26.05 6.77 -7.32
N ASN A 98 -26.29 8.03 -7.70
CA ASN A 98 -25.55 9.21 -7.22
C ASN A 98 -26.38 10.14 -6.29
N HIS A 99 -27.57 9.75 -5.84
CA HIS A 99 -28.43 10.56 -4.97
C HIS A 99 -28.89 9.78 -3.73
N GLY A 100 -27.97 9.68 -2.76
CA GLY A 100 -28.18 8.92 -1.52
C GLY A 100 -27.31 9.36 -0.33
N GLY A 101 -27.14 10.67 -0.07
CA GLY A 101 -26.70 11.15 1.25
C GLY A 101 -25.29 11.76 1.38
N GLY A 102 -24.98 12.77 0.56
CA GLY A 102 -23.78 13.61 0.71
C GLY A 102 -22.46 12.89 0.41
N MET A 103 -21.34 13.60 0.59
CA MET A 103 -20.01 12.98 0.61
C MET A 103 -19.78 12.26 1.94
N HIS A 104 -20.60 11.25 2.24
CA HIS A 104 -20.23 10.28 3.24
C HIS A 104 -19.09 9.44 2.64
N MET A 105 -17.86 9.92 2.83
CA MET A 105 -16.59 9.24 2.59
C MET A 105 -16.41 8.05 3.56
N GLY A 106 -17.47 7.30 3.79
CA GLY A 106 -17.44 6.00 4.44
C GLY A 106 -17.67 4.93 3.39
N MET A 107 -16.76 3.97 3.29
CA MET A 107 -17.10 2.73 2.59
C MET A 107 -18.37 2.16 3.24
N ASN A 108 -19.39 1.87 2.44
CA ASN A 108 -20.46 1.02 2.91
C ASN A 108 -19.83 -0.35 3.22
N MET A 109 -19.64 -0.63 4.51
CA MET A 109 -19.00 -1.87 4.96
C MET A 109 -19.88 -3.10 4.75
N SER A 110 -21.12 -2.95 4.26
CA SER A 110 -22.00 -4.05 3.92
C SER A 110 -21.61 -4.69 2.58
N GLY A 111 -20.56 -5.53 2.59
CA GLY A 111 -20.20 -6.38 1.46
C GLY A 111 -21.20 -7.52 1.22
N PRO A 112 -21.27 -8.07 -0.02
CA PRO A 112 -22.18 -9.16 -0.39
C PRO A 112 -22.01 -10.43 0.45
N TYR A 113 -20.83 -10.66 1.01
CA TYR A 113 -20.51 -11.89 1.76
C TYR A 113 -20.82 -11.83 3.27
N GLY A 114 -21.39 -10.72 3.76
CA GLY A 114 -21.93 -10.62 5.12
C GLY A 114 -20.96 -11.10 6.21
N ASP A 115 -21.37 -12.14 6.93
CA ASP A 115 -20.63 -12.72 8.06
C ASP A 115 -19.28 -13.35 7.67
N LEU A 116 -19.15 -13.92 6.46
CA LEU A 116 -17.90 -14.53 6.01
C LEU A 116 -16.77 -13.49 5.93
N GLU A 117 -17.10 -12.27 5.50
CA GLU A 117 -16.14 -11.17 5.45
C GLU A 117 -15.82 -10.61 6.85
N ILE A 118 -16.77 -10.72 7.79
CA ILE A 118 -16.59 -10.36 9.19
C ILE A 118 -15.61 -11.35 9.85
N GLU A 119 -15.79 -12.66 9.64
CA GLU A 119 -14.91 -13.72 10.16
C GLU A 119 -13.48 -13.58 9.63
N ALA A 120 -13.32 -13.43 8.30
CA ALA A 120 -12.04 -13.15 7.67
C ALA A 120 -11.34 -11.93 8.29
N ARG A 121 -12.07 -10.83 8.50
CA ARG A 121 -11.51 -9.62 9.11
C ARG A 121 -11.15 -9.78 10.60
N ILE A 122 -11.87 -10.61 11.34
CA ILE A 122 -11.49 -10.98 12.71
C ILE A 122 -10.17 -11.77 12.69
N GLY A 123 -10.01 -12.70 11.75
CA GLY A 123 -8.76 -13.43 11.48
C GLY A 123 -7.60 -12.48 11.20
N LEU A 124 -7.74 -11.61 10.20
CA LEU A 124 -6.75 -10.60 9.82
C LEU A 124 -6.36 -9.68 10.99
N ARG A 125 -7.34 -9.22 11.79
CA ARG A 125 -7.04 -8.40 12.97
C ARG A 125 -6.22 -9.18 14.01
N LYS A 126 -6.55 -10.45 14.25
CA LYS A 126 -5.81 -11.30 15.18
C LYS A 126 -4.35 -11.46 14.73
N THR A 127 -4.13 -11.62 13.42
CA THR A 127 -2.79 -11.60 12.82
C THR A 127 -2.12 -10.24 13.02
N MET A 128 -2.77 -9.12 12.70
CA MET A 128 -2.26 -7.75 12.89
C MET A 128 -1.84 -7.44 14.34
N GLN A 129 -2.56 -7.96 15.33
CA GLN A 129 -2.26 -7.78 16.76
C GLN A 129 -1.23 -8.79 17.31
N GLY A 130 -0.76 -9.73 16.49
CA GLY A 130 0.28 -10.69 16.84
C GLY A 130 1.69 -10.11 16.76
N GLN A 131 2.65 -10.79 17.39
CA GLN A 131 4.07 -10.51 17.23
C GLN A 131 4.65 -11.39 16.13
N HIS A 132 5.26 -10.78 15.10
CA HIS A 132 5.80 -11.47 13.93
C HIS A 132 7.27 -11.11 13.72
N THR A 133 8.07 -12.10 13.33
CA THR A 133 9.49 -11.87 13.00
C THR A 133 9.65 -11.35 11.57
N GLU A 134 10.79 -10.73 11.28
CA GLU A 134 11.09 -10.22 9.93
C GLU A 134 11.22 -11.36 8.92
N GLU A 135 11.71 -12.52 9.33
CA GLU A 135 11.78 -13.71 8.51
C GLU A 135 10.40 -14.29 8.22
N ALA A 136 9.37 -13.97 9.01
CA ALA A 136 7.98 -14.32 8.70
C ALA A 136 7.38 -13.33 7.70
N ALA A 137 7.57 -12.02 7.93
CA ALA A 137 7.07 -10.95 7.07
C ALA A 137 7.66 -11.02 5.64
N SER A 138 8.99 -11.08 5.52
CA SER A 138 9.71 -11.19 4.24
C SER A 138 9.31 -12.42 3.41
N ARG A 139 8.87 -13.51 4.06
CA ARG A 139 8.39 -14.72 3.37
C ARG A 139 6.89 -14.75 3.12
N ALA A 140 6.09 -13.83 3.66
CA ALA A 140 4.63 -13.90 3.64
C ALA A 140 4.05 -14.10 2.23
N PHE A 141 4.46 -13.29 1.25
CA PHE A 141 4.00 -13.43 -0.14
C PHE A 141 4.54 -14.70 -0.81
N SER A 142 5.83 -15.00 -0.65
CA SER A 142 6.49 -16.18 -1.24
C SER A 142 6.02 -17.52 -0.67
N GLY A 143 5.45 -17.50 0.54
CA GLY A 143 4.95 -18.67 1.25
C GLY A 143 3.44 -18.89 1.10
N SER A 144 2.70 -17.94 0.52
CA SER A 144 1.28 -18.10 0.25
C SER A 144 1.07 -19.12 -0.87
N SER A 145 0.09 -20.01 -0.69
CA SER A 145 -0.30 -21.00 -1.72
C SER A 145 -1.16 -20.40 -2.84
N ILE A 146 -1.61 -19.15 -2.70
CA ILE A 146 -2.57 -18.48 -3.60
C ILE A 146 -1.85 -17.62 -4.63
N LEU A 147 -0.75 -16.99 -4.22
CA LEU A 147 0.01 -16.08 -5.04
C LEU A 147 0.93 -16.84 -5.98
N ASP A 148 0.85 -16.54 -7.27
CA ASP A 148 1.84 -17.03 -8.22
C ASP A 148 3.20 -16.38 -7.96
N SER A 149 4.27 -17.04 -8.41
CA SER A 149 5.66 -16.60 -8.17
C SER A 149 5.99 -15.20 -8.65
N ARG A 150 5.30 -14.67 -9.68
CA ARG A 150 5.52 -13.32 -10.20
C ARG A 150 4.78 -12.30 -9.35
N THR A 151 3.52 -12.54 -9.00
CA THR A 151 2.75 -11.65 -8.10
C THR A 151 3.42 -11.55 -6.73
N ALA A 152 3.90 -12.67 -6.18
CA ALA A 152 4.67 -12.66 -4.94
C ALA A 152 5.95 -11.81 -5.05
N GLN A 153 6.70 -11.92 -6.15
CA GLN A 153 7.90 -11.11 -6.40
C GLN A 153 7.58 -9.61 -6.57
N VAL A 154 6.49 -9.23 -7.23
CA VAL A 154 6.05 -7.81 -7.33
C VAL A 154 5.79 -7.23 -5.95
N LEU A 155 5.03 -7.95 -5.11
CA LEU A 155 4.65 -7.50 -3.78
C LEU A 155 5.87 -7.41 -2.84
N SER A 156 6.71 -8.45 -2.79
CA SER A 156 7.96 -8.43 -2.02
C SER A 156 8.89 -7.29 -2.47
N ARG A 157 9.10 -7.11 -3.78
CA ARG A 157 10.00 -6.07 -4.30
C ARG A 157 9.50 -4.66 -3.97
N GLY A 158 8.20 -4.41 -4.07
CA GLY A 158 7.60 -3.14 -3.65
C GLY A 158 7.83 -2.87 -2.16
N ARG A 159 7.65 -3.91 -1.32
CA ARG A 159 7.85 -3.82 0.12
C ARG A 159 9.31 -3.61 0.51
N ASP A 160 10.24 -4.29 -0.15
CA ASP A 160 11.68 -4.10 0.04
C ASP A 160 12.11 -2.67 -0.32
N PHE A 161 11.53 -2.08 -1.36
CA PHE A 161 11.76 -0.67 -1.71
C PHE A 161 11.23 0.30 -0.65
N GLU A 162 9.98 0.14 -0.17
CA GLU A 162 9.43 0.96 0.92
C GLU A 162 10.29 0.89 2.18
N ASN A 163 10.72 -0.33 2.58
CA ASN A 163 11.60 -0.53 3.72
C ASN A 163 13.00 0.08 3.49
N THR A 164 13.51 0.09 2.26
CA THR A 164 14.78 0.74 1.89
C THR A 164 14.68 2.26 1.99
N VAL A 165 13.58 2.87 1.54
CA VAL A 165 13.34 4.32 1.70
C VAL A 165 13.31 4.70 3.18
N LEU A 166 12.61 3.93 4.03
CA LEU A 166 12.61 4.15 5.48
C LEU A 166 14.01 4.04 6.09
N ALA A 167 14.82 3.07 5.64
CA ALA A 167 16.21 2.92 6.07
C ALA A 167 17.02 4.18 5.83
N ILE A 168 16.93 4.73 4.61
CA ILE A 168 17.70 5.89 4.16
C ILE A 168 17.42 7.11 5.03
N TYR A 169 16.15 7.32 5.39
CA TYR A 169 15.76 8.46 6.21
C TYR A 169 16.03 8.25 7.70
N LEU A 170 15.94 7.03 8.24
CA LEU A 170 16.24 6.74 9.65
C LEU A 170 17.74 6.56 9.98
N ASP A 171 18.58 6.30 8.98
CA ASP A 171 20.03 6.18 9.17
C ASP A 171 20.71 7.56 9.13
N GLU A 172 21.09 8.06 10.31
CA GLU A 172 21.81 9.34 10.49
C GLU A 172 23.27 9.30 9.99
N SER A 173 23.82 8.13 9.61
CA SER A 173 25.14 8.06 8.98
C SER A 173 25.12 8.40 7.49
N ILE A 174 23.93 8.42 6.86
CA ILE A 174 23.74 8.79 5.46
C ILE A 174 23.63 10.30 5.34
N ASN A 175 24.73 10.93 4.94
CA ASN A 175 24.84 12.38 4.75
C ASN A 175 24.09 12.90 3.51
N ASP A 176 24.06 12.11 2.43
CA ASP A 176 23.34 12.45 1.19
C ASP A 176 22.18 11.46 0.99
N LYS A 177 21.04 11.79 1.61
CA LYS A 177 19.83 10.95 1.53
C LYS A 177 19.17 11.02 0.14
N LEU A 178 19.48 12.03 -0.69
CA LEU A 178 18.95 12.12 -2.05
C LEU A 178 19.70 11.20 -3.01
N ASP A 179 21.04 11.17 -2.97
CA ASP A 179 21.86 10.22 -3.75
C ASP A 179 21.56 8.76 -3.37
N ALA A 180 21.34 8.51 -2.07
CA ALA A 180 20.90 7.20 -1.58
C ALA A 180 19.49 6.83 -2.06
N LEU A 181 18.56 7.80 -2.12
CA LEU A 181 17.19 7.59 -2.62
C LEU A 181 17.18 7.34 -4.14
N ASP A 182 17.91 8.13 -4.93
CA ASP A 182 18.08 7.90 -6.37
C ASP A 182 18.67 6.51 -6.63
N THR A 183 19.68 6.10 -5.85
CA THR A 183 20.23 4.74 -5.89
C THR A 183 19.20 3.67 -5.54
N ALA A 184 18.30 3.90 -4.57
CA ALA A 184 17.22 2.98 -4.24
C ALA A 184 16.16 2.88 -5.34
N ILE A 185 15.84 4.00 -6.01
CA ILE A 185 14.92 4.07 -7.15
C ILE A 185 15.50 3.33 -8.36
N ASP A 186 16.76 3.58 -8.72
CA ASP A 186 17.44 2.87 -9.82
C ASP A 186 17.52 1.36 -9.55
N ASN A 187 17.85 0.96 -8.31
CA ASN A 187 17.82 -0.44 -7.90
C ASN A 187 16.41 -1.03 -7.99
N TYR A 188 15.38 -0.34 -7.53
CA TYR A 188 14.00 -0.79 -7.65
C TYR A 188 13.60 -0.97 -9.12
N LEU A 189 13.76 0.05 -9.96
CA LEU A 189 13.37 0.04 -11.37
C LEU A 189 14.24 -0.85 -12.28
N SER A 190 15.35 -1.39 -11.78
CA SER A 190 16.23 -2.31 -12.54
C SER A 190 15.58 -3.61 -13.01
N ASP A 191 14.41 -3.98 -12.47
CA ASP A 191 13.62 -5.16 -12.85
C ASP A 191 12.20 -4.74 -13.27
N ASP A 192 12.07 -4.34 -14.53
CA ASP A 192 10.81 -3.91 -15.16
C ASP A 192 9.68 -4.97 -15.03
N ALA A 193 10.01 -6.25 -14.87
CA ALA A 193 9.01 -7.32 -14.78
C ALA A 193 8.28 -7.36 -13.42
N HIS A 194 8.88 -6.80 -12.36
CA HIS A 194 8.40 -6.83 -10.97
C HIS A 194 8.30 -5.44 -10.31
N SER A 195 8.48 -4.36 -11.07
CA SER A 195 8.44 -2.98 -10.59
C SER A 195 7.16 -2.25 -11.03
N VAL A 196 6.90 -1.05 -10.49
CA VAL A 196 5.92 -0.15 -11.13
C VAL A 196 6.39 0.24 -12.53
N ALA A 197 5.44 0.41 -13.45
CA ALA A 197 5.76 0.84 -14.81
C ALA A 197 6.41 2.24 -14.80
N SER A 198 7.48 2.41 -15.57
CA SER A 198 8.20 3.68 -15.72
C SER A 198 7.41 4.79 -16.41
N SER A 199 6.23 4.47 -16.96
CA SER A 199 5.23 5.41 -17.46
C SER A 199 3.94 5.27 -16.67
N PRO A 200 3.23 6.37 -16.33
CA PRO A 200 1.92 6.31 -15.70
C PRO A 200 0.96 5.40 -16.47
N LYS A 201 0.21 4.56 -15.74
CA LYS A 201 -0.92 3.82 -16.33
C LYS A 201 -1.96 4.84 -16.82
N ASP A 202 -2.55 4.58 -17.98
CA ASP A 202 -3.66 5.40 -18.49
C ASP A 202 -4.79 5.41 -17.45
N SER A 203 -5.15 6.62 -16.99
CA SER A 203 -6.18 6.83 -15.97
C SER A 203 -7.57 6.39 -16.45
N GLY A 204 -7.77 6.24 -17.77
CA GLY A 204 -8.91 5.57 -18.36
C GLY A 204 -9.14 4.19 -17.73
N PHE A 205 -8.10 3.37 -17.55
CA PHE A 205 -8.24 2.03 -16.95
C PHE A 205 -8.76 2.05 -15.50
N ILE A 206 -8.58 3.14 -14.75
CA ILE A 206 -9.12 3.26 -13.39
C ILE A 206 -10.65 3.45 -13.42
N LEU A 207 -11.19 3.96 -14.52
CA LEU A 207 -12.62 4.29 -14.69
C LEU A 207 -13.36 3.32 -15.63
N THR A 208 -12.66 2.72 -16.61
CA THR A 208 -13.26 1.90 -17.68
C THR A 208 -12.91 0.42 -17.60
N HIS A 209 -11.94 0.00 -16.77
CA HIS A 209 -11.66 -1.42 -16.61
C HIS A 209 -12.81 -2.09 -15.84
N PRO A 210 -13.45 -3.16 -16.36
CA PRO A 210 -14.65 -3.76 -15.76
C PRO A 210 -14.49 -4.24 -14.31
N GLN A 211 -13.26 -4.36 -13.83
CA GLN A 211 -12.90 -4.83 -12.49
C GLN A 211 -12.26 -3.76 -11.60
N ALA A 212 -12.17 -2.49 -12.04
CA ALA A 212 -11.44 -1.44 -11.31
C ALA A 212 -11.93 -1.23 -9.86
N THR A 213 -13.23 -1.40 -9.62
CA THR A 213 -13.86 -1.32 -8.30
C THR A 213 -14.11 -2.67 -7.64
N ALA A 214 -13.84 -3.79 -8.33
CA ALA A 214 -14.32 -5.12 -7.94
C ALA A 214 -13.91 -5.53 -6.52
N PHE A 215 -12.66 -5.31 -6.11
CA PHE A 215 -12.23 -5.63 -4.75
C PHE A 215 -12.97 -4.81 -3.68
N LYS A 216 -13.17 -3.50 -3.91
CA LYS A 216 -13.90 -2.61 -2.99
C LYS A 216 -15.40 -2.93 -2.93
N THR A 217 -15.99 -3.37 -4.04
CA THR A 217 -17.41 -3.75 -4.12
C THR A 217 -17.67 -5.14 -3.54
N ALA A 218 -16.80 -6.11 -3.80
CA ALA A 218 -16.92 -7.49 -3.34
C ALA A 218 -16.51 -7.68 -1.87
N PHE A 219 -15.46 -6.99 -1.44
CA PHE A 219 -14.86 -7.15 -0.11
C PHE A 219 -14.55 -5.77 0.53
N PRO A 220 -15.56 -4.92 0.80
CA PRO A 220 -15.35 -3.57 1.33
C PRO A 220 -14.66 -3.55 2.70
N ARG A 221 -14.91 -4.51 3.58
CA ARG A 221 -14.28 -4.60 4.91
C ARG A 221 -12.83 -5.08 4.82
N LEU A 222 -12.51 -6.02 3.93
CA LEU A 222 -11.13 -6.47 3.69
C LEU A 222 -10.33 -5.39 2.96
N SER A 223 -10.93 -4.76 1.94
CA SER A 223 -10.35 -3.62 1.21
C SER A 223 -10.07 -2.45 2.15
N ALA A 224 -11.01 -2.07 3.01
CA ALA A 224 -10.82 -1.09 4.06
C ALA A 224 -9.69 -1.45 5.04
N PHE A 225 -9.59 -2.72 5.44
CA PHE A 225 -8.57 -3.20 6.37
C PHE A 225 -7.16 -3.10 5.75
N GLN A 226 -6.97 -3.64 4.55
CA GLN A 226 -5.70 -3.55 3.82
C GLN A 226 -5.30 -2.10 3.56
N TRP A 227 -6.24 -1.29 3.07
CA TRP A 227 -5.98 0.12 2.80
C TRP A 227 -5.61 0.92 4.06
N THR A 228 -6.20 0.62 5.22
CA THR A 228 -5.85 1.31 6.48
C THR A 228 -4.40 1.02 6.90
N GLN A 229 -3.88 -0.17 6.60
CA GLN A 229 -2.49 -0.52 6.90
C GLN A 229 -1.49 0.08 5.88
N GLN A 230 -1.80 0.04 4.58
CA GLN A 230 -0.99 0.74 3.56
C GLN A 230 -0.97 2.25 3.82
N TRP A 231 -2.09 2.83 4.26
CA TRP A 231 -2.18 4.23 4.66
C TRP A 231 -1.23 4.56 5.83
N LEU A 232 -1.08 3.67 6.82
CA LEU A 232 -0.11 3.85 7.91
C LEU A 232 1.33 3.87 7.38
N GLN A 233 1.69 2.95 6.47
CA GLN A 233 3.03 2.92 5.88
C GLN A 233 3.37 4.22 5.15
N LEU A 234 2.47 4.67 4.28
CA LEU A 234 2.63 5.91 3.52
C LEU A 234 2.69 7.14 4.46
N ALA A 235 1.83 7.19 5.48
CA ALA A 235 1.83 8.27 6.48
C ALA A 235 3.11 8.28 7.33
N SER A 236 3.68 7.12 7.64
CA SER A 236 4.94 7.01 8.37
C SER A 236 6.15 7.38 7.52
N ILE A 237 6.19 6.97 6.24
CA ILE A 237 7.21 7.43 5.29
C ILE A 237 7.16 8.96 5.16
N GLU A 238 5.96 9.54 4.98
CA GLU A 238 5.80 11.00 4.90
C GLU A 238 6.28 11.69 6.19
N ALA A 239 5.89 11.18 7.36
CA ALA A 239 6.29 11.76 8.65
C ALA A 239 7.82 11.78 8.84
N ILE A 240 8.49 10.65 8.61
CA ILE A 240 9.94 10.51 8.77
C ILE A 240 10.71 11.40 7.77
N ILE A 241 10.24 11.50 6.52
CA ILE A 241 10.84 12.39 5.52
C ILE A 241 10.69 13.87 5.93
N ARG A 242 9.52 14.26 6.47
CA ARG A 242 9.27 15.65 6.90
C ARG A 242 10.02 16.05 8.15
N GLU A 243 10.10 15.18 9.15
CA GLU A 243 10.88 15.39 10.38
C GLU A 243 12.35 15.68 10.06
N HIS A 244 12.91 15.02 9.04
CA HIS A 244 14.26 15.30 8.54
C HIS A 244 14.40 16.64 7.79
N VAL A 245 13.33 17.17 7.20
CA VAL A 245 13.35 18.44 6.45
C VAL A 245 13.12 19.64 7.36
N ASP A 246 12.23 19.53 8.35
CA ASP A 246 11.87 20.62 9.27
C ASP A 246 11.29 20.08 10.59
N SER A 247 11.90 20.46 11.71
CA SER A 247 11.49 20.02 13.05
C SER A 247 10.14 20.57 13.51
N GLN A 248 9.48 21.44 12.74
CA GLN A 248 8.07 21.76 12.98
C GLN A 248 7.13 20.55 12.75
N PHE A 249 7.62 19.48 12.10
CA PHE A 249 6.87 18.25 11.84
C PHE A 249 7.19 17.10 12.82
N ASP A 250 7.98 17.36 13.88
CA ASP A 250 8.24 16.42 14.98
C ASP A 250 6.93 15.80 15.51
N ASN A 251 6.99 14.51 15.87
CA ASN A 251 5.84 13.70 16.34
C ASN A 251 4.83 13.28 15.25
N GLY A 252 5.18 13.32 13.96
CA GLY A 252 4.33 12.79 12.89
C GLY A 252 3.97 11.30 13.07
N ILE A 253 4.89 10.48 13.57
CA ILE A 253 4.67 9.03 13.78
C ILE A 253 3.61 8.72 14.86
N PRO A 254 3.65 9.28 16.09
CA PRO A 254 2.55 9.17 17.05
C PRO A 254 1.17 9.54 16.48
N ILE A 255 1.09 10.62 15.69
CA ILE A 255 -0.17 11.07 15.06
C ILE A 255 -0.66 10.04 14.02
N ALA A 256 0.25 9.45 13.24
CA ALA A 256 -0.09 8.40 12.28
C ALA A 256 -0.63 7.13 12.98
N LEU A 257 0.01 6.71 14.07
CA LEU A 257 -0.44 5.57 14.89
C LEU A 257 -1.81 5.81 15.54
N GLU A 258 -2.05 6.97 16.13
CA GLU A 258 -3.35 7.33 16.72
C GLU A 258 -4.48 7.27 15.66
N ARG A 259 -4.23 7.88 14.48
CA ARG A 259 -5.18 7.86 13.36
C ARG A 259 -5.41 6.46 12.81
N PHE A 260 -4.37 5.63 12.74
CA PHE A 260 -4.48 4.23 12.34
C PHE A 260 -5.39 3.44 13.29
N TRP A 261 -5.16 3.51 14.61
CA TRP A 261 -5.98 2.81 15.59
C TRP A 261 -7.45 3.27 15.60
N ASN A 262 -7.69 4.57 15.39
CA ASN A 262 -9.03 5.11 15.22
C ASN A 262 -9.75 4.58 13.94
N LYS A 263 -9.01 4.37 12.84
CA LYS A 263 -9.55 3.91 11.54
C LYS A 263 -9.71 2.39 11.44
N ILE A 264 -8.83 1.61 12.07
CA ILE A 264 -8.92 0.14 12.04
C ILE A 264 -10.12 -0.38 12.87
N GLY A 265 -10.60 0.43 13.83
CA GLY A 265 -11.86 0.25 14.56
C GLY A 265 -11.97 -1.04 15.37
N SER A 266 -13.18 -1.62 15.44
CA SER A 266 -13.44 -2.91 16.10
C SER A 266 -13.15 -4.11 15.16
N ALA A 267 -13.20 -5.34 15.67
CA ALA A 267 -12.88 -6.53 14.88
C ALA A 267 -13.89 -6.82 13.75
N GLY A 268 -15.19 -6.65 14.01
CA GLY A 268 -16.25 -6.96 13.05
C GLY A 268 -16.53 -5.91 11.96
N GLY A 269 -15.58 -5.00 11.69
CA GLY A 269 -15.75 -3.94 10.68
C GLY A 269 -16.52 -2.70 11.14
N MET A 270 -17.10 -2.71 12.35
CA MET A 270 -17.70 -1.51 12.95
C MET A 270 -16.59 -0.56 13.40
N THR A 271 -16.52 0.61 12.77
CA THR A 271 -15.55 1.68 13.05
C THR A 271 -16.30 2.95 13.42
N MET A 272 -15.85 3.74 14.41
CA MET A 272 -16.42 5.09 14.60
C MET A 272 -15.95 6.08 13.53
N PHE A 273 -14.84 5.78 12.85
CA PHE A 273 -14.27 6.58 11.78
C PHE A 273 -14.09 5.71 10.54
N PRO A 274 -14.56 6.13 9.36
CA PRO A 274 -14.43 5.32 8.16
C PRO A 274 -12.96 5.04 7.81
N ALA A 275 -12.76 3.96 7.06
CA ALA A 275 -11.49 3.67 6.39
C ALA A 275 -10.99 4.92 5.64
N PRO A 276 -9.66 5.15 5.57
CA PRO A 276 -9.15 6.34 4.93
C PRO A 276 -9.64 6.44 3.47
N THR A 277 -10.11 7.61 3.06
CA THR A 277 -10.55 7.90 1.69
C THR A 277 -9.60 8.86 0.96
N GLU A 278 -8.59 9.33 1.67
CA GLU A 278 -7.57 10.28 1.24
C GLU A 278 -6.20 9.60 1.33
N LEU A 279 -5.32 9.94 0.38
CA LEU A 279 -3.89 9.64 0.48
C LEU A 279 -3.27 10.49 1.60
N PRO A 280 -2.23 10.02 2.32
CA PRO A 280 -1.45 10.89 3.20
C PRO A 280 -0.74 11.97 2.38
N MET A 281 -1.19 13.23 2.50
CA MET A 281 -0.52 14.40 1.92
C MET A 281 -0.70 15.62 2.81
N THR A 282 0.25 15.82 3.71
CA THR A 282 0.05 16.62 4.92
C THR A 282 0.19 18.13 4.75
N PRO A 283 -0.78 18.87 5.31
CA PRO A 283 -0.45 20.05 6.11
C PRO A 283 -1.01 20.08 7.54
N ALA A 284 -1.61 19.03 8.12
CA ALA A 284 -3.07 18.78 8.16
C ALA A 284 -3.66 17.64 7.29
N ILE A 285 -2.84 16.74 6.79
CA ILE A 285 -3.13 15.46 6.09
C ILE A 285 -3.92 15.52 4.75
N ALA A 286 -4.74 16.55 4.46
CA ALA A 286 -5.03 17.15 3.12
C ALA A 286 -6.28 18.08 3.14
N PRO A 287 -6.17 19.40 2.83
CA PRO A 287 -7.34 20.27 2.65
C PRO A 287 -7.68 20.60 1.19
N ASP A 288 -6.71 20.61 0.27
CA ASP A 288 -6.95 20.91 -1.15
C ASP A 288 -5.86 20.31 -2.05
N LEU A 289 -6.23 19.36 -2.92
CA LEU A 289 -5.34 18.85 -3.98
C LEU A 289 -5.55 19.57 -5.33
N TYR A 290 -6.47 20.54 -5.40
CA TYR A 290 -6.82 21.25 -6.63
C TYR A 290 -7.00 22.78 -6.48
N SER A 291 -6.70 23.41 -5.32
CA SER A 291 -6.87 24.87 -5.13
C SER A 291 -5.61 25.71 -5.43
N GLN A 292 -4.74 25.24 -6.33
CA GLN A 292 -3.74 26.10 -6.99
C GLN A 292 -3.78 25.98 -8.52
N SER A 293 -4.87 26.48 -9.09
CA SER A 293 -4.89 27.13 -10.40
C SER A 293 -5.84 28.34 -10.36
#